data_AF-A0A512MDS2-F1
#
_entry.id   AF-A0A512MDS2-F1
#
_cell.length_a   1.000
_cell.length_b   1.000
_cell.length_c   1.000
_cell.angle_alpha   90.00
_cell.angle_beta   90.00
_cell.angle_gamma   90.00
#
_symmetry.space_group_name_H-M   'P 1'
#
loop_
_entity.id
_entity.type
_entity.pdbx_description
1 polymer ?
#
loop_
_entity_poly.entity_id
_entity_poly.type
_entity_poly.pdbx_seq_one_letter_code
_entity_poly.pdbx_strand_id
1 'polypeptide(L)'
;MLDPFSKLAEAGFSQQGGLITSGAEEEHWTPELIASLDWMRVAELVRAIAAHGGCELARSIVLEDGSVMFAMMEQPMTAHPQRALVKISAWNEWGAMPEAVIHFAQEVRTAQNARGVLIAPGGFTPAALMAAQEYRIEAVDAATLHQVLLTLPSERSDFFFNIATSGDYTTPTCPVCLQKLSKVESVTRTELPELREICESGLVADHVHARRVVVPTGTEITFLHAVRAQEIQIAGDVTGDFICEGPVTLLPGGTLTGTVAARSVNVEDGGELRGKFRILQGPPESFVTEIRRWQWSCRSVRTRPECQRVVFDPHGESKEC
;
A
#
# COMPACT_ATOMS: atom_id res chain seq x y z
N MET A 1 -33.42 -10.27 14.52
CA MET A 1 -32.27 -9.70 13.78
C MET A 1 -31.61 -8.78 14.78
N LEU A 2 -30.43 -9.16 15.29
CA LEU A 2 -29.77 -8.46 16.41
C LEU A 2 -28.56 -7.72 15.86
N ASP A 3 -28.42 -6.46 16.27
CA ASP A 3 -27.28 -5.61 15.95
C ASP A 3 -26.11 -6.00 16.86
N PRO A 4 -24.93 -6.42 16.32
CA PRO A 4 -23.82 -6.88 17.15
C PRO A 4 -23.16 -5.76 17.97
N PHE A 5 -23.31 -4.48 17.58
CA PHE A 5 -22.55 -3.37 18.17
C PHE A 5 -22.99 -2.98 19.59
N SER A 6 -24.16 -3.44 20.07
CA SER A 6 -24.66 -3.09 21.42
C SER A 6 -23.68 -3.43 22.56
N LYS A 7 -22.86 -4.48 22.39
CA LYS A 7 -22.03 -5.04 23.48
C LYS A 7 -20.78 -4.24 23.87
N LEU A 8 -20.43 -3.18 23.15
CA LEU A 8 -19.37 -2.24 23.57
C LEU A 8 -19.93 -0.96 24.21
N ALA A 9 -21.17 -0.58 23.91
CA ALA A 9 -21.79 0.65 24.42
C ALA A 9 -22.40 0.51 25.84
N GLU A 10 -22.60 -0.72 26.33
CA GLU A 10 -23.33 -0.99 27.58
C GLU A 10 -22.52 -0.78 28.89
N ALA A 11 -21.26 -0.35 28.81
CA ALA A 11 -20.36 -0.18 29.97
C ALA A 11 -20.51 1.18 30.73
N GLY A 12 -21.62 1.88 30.55
CA GLY A 12 -21.76 3.30 30.88
C GLY A 12 -21.88 3.66 32.38
N PHE A 13 -21.44 4.87 32.72
CA PHE A 13 -21.83 5.63 33.91
C PHE A 13 -22.16 7.08 33.54
N SER A 14 -22.71 7.87 34.47
CA SER A 14 -23.43 9.10 34.14
C SER A 14 -23.18 10.26 35.11
N GLN A 15 -23.16 11.47 34.54
CA GLN A 15 -23.50 12.79 35.11
C GLN A 15 -22.41 13.76 35.64
N GLN A 16 -22.42 14.95 35.01
CA GLN A 16 -22.34 16.33 35.55
C GLN A 16 -20.99 17.09 35.69
N GLY A 17 -20.94 18.25 35.00
CA GLY A 17 -20.00 19.38 35.20
C GLY A 17 -18.80 19.40 34.23
N GLY A 18 -18.39 20.52 33.63
CA GLY A 18 -18.96 21.88 33.59
C GLY A 18 -18.07 22.89 32.82
N LEU A 19 -18.66 24.01 32.37
CA LEU A 19 -18.01 25.22 31.81
C LEU A 19 -16.69 25.60 32.56
N ILE A 20 -15.55 26.05 32.01
CA ILE A 20 -15.05 26.50 30.67
C ILE A 20 -13.48 26.44 30.71
N THR A 21 -12.61 26.78 29.72
CA THR A 21 -12.62 27.87 28.70
C THR A 21 -11.50 27.74 27.63
N SER A 22 -11.79 28.20 26.40
CA SER A 22 -10.88 28.82 25.40
C SER A 22 -9.60 28.12 24.89
N GLY A 23 -9.51 27.99 23.57
CA GLY A 23 -8.54 28.82 22.82
C GLY A 23 -7.33 28.13 22.19
N ALA A 24 -7.20 26.81 22.34
CA ALA A 24 -6.44 25.98 21.40
C ALA A 24 -7.40 25.37 20.37
N GLU A 25 -6.87 24.81 19.28
CA GLU A 25 -7.59 23.72 18.61
C GLU A 25 -7.64 22.56 19.62
N GLU A 26 -8.83 22.10 19.97
CA GLU A 26 -8.98 21.02 20.96
C GLU A 26 -8.40 19.75 20.37
N GLU A 27 -7.24 19.31 20.88
CA GLU A 27 -6.56 18.08 20.47
C GLU A 27 -7.43 16.86 20.86
N HIS A 28 -8.39 16.55 19.99
CA HIS A 28 -9.37 15.49 20.15
C HIS A 28 -9.09 14.32 19.20
N TRP A 29 -9.72 13.17 19.48
CA TRP A 29 -9.65 12.03 18.57
C TRP A 29 -10.24 12.36 17.20
N THR A 30 -9.56 11.92 16.15
CA THR A 30 -10.06 11.89 14.78
C THR A 30 -9.63 10.60 14.09
N PRO A 31 -10.34 10.13 13.04
CA PRO A 31 -9.89 9.00 12.22
C PRO A 31 -8.51 9.28 11.60
N GLU A 32 -8.25 10.52 11.17
CA GLU A 32 -7.00 10.92 10.54
C GLU A 32 -5.83 10.84 11.53
N LEU A 33 -6.03 11.27 12.78
CA LEU A 33 -5.03 11.13 13.84
C LEU A 33 -4.72 9.66 14.11
N ILE A 34 -5.75 8.83 14.29
CA ILE A 34 -5.60 7.39 14.57
C ILE A 34 -4.90 6.67 13.40
N ALA A 35 -5.19 7.04 12.15
CA ALA A 35 -4.50 6.52 10.98
C ALA A 35 -3.03 6.99 10.88
N SER A 36 -2.71 8.19 11.39
CA SER A 36 -1.33 8.74 11.41
C SER A 36 -0.42 8.16 12.51
N LEU A 37 -0.97 7.39 13.46
CA LEU A 37 -0.22 6.81 14.57
C LEU A 37 0.77 5.73 14.10
N ASP A 38 1.98 5.77 14.67
CA ASP A 38 2.94 4.67 14.70
C ASP A 38 2.24 3.35 15.08
N TRP A 39 2.57 2.24 14.40
CA TRP A 39 1.92 0.93 14.64
C TRP A 39 2.00 0.50 16.11
N MET A 40 3.07 0.89 16.81
CA MET A 40 3.25 0.63 18.22
C MET A 40 2.21 1.38 19.07
N ARG A 41 1.89 2.63 18.71
CA ARG A 41 0.83 3.44 19.37
C ARG A 41 -0.55 2.88 19.10
N VAL A 42 -0.85 2.43 17.87
CA VAL A 42 -2.10 1.72 17.57
C VAL A 42 -2.21 0.42 18.40
N ALA A 43 -1.12 -0.34 18.52
CA ALA A 43 -1.09 -1.57 19.31
C ALA A 43 -1.25 -1.32 20.82
N GLU A 44 -0.70 -0.24 21.36
CA GLU A 44 -0.94 0.19 22.74
C GLU A 44 -2.40 0.63 22.95
N LEU A 45 -2.93 1.47 22.06
CA LEU A 45 -4.29 2.02 22.11
C LEU A 45 -5.37 0.93 22.03
N VAL A 46 -5.30 0.04 21.05
CA VAL A 46 -6.24 -1.08 20.88
C VAL A 46 -6.24 -1.98 22.12
N ARG A 47 -5.06 -2.27 22.68
CA ARG A 47 -4.96 -3.10 23.89
C ARG A 47 -5.49 -2.36 25.14
N ALA A 48 -5.30 -1.05 25.23
CA ALA A 48 -5.88 -0.24 26.31
C ALA A 48 -7.41 -0.23 26.27
N ILE A 49 -8.00 -0.08 25.07
CA ILE A 49 -9.45 -0.19 24.83
C ILE A 49 -9.96 -1.58 25.22
N ALA A 50 -9.35 -2.66 24.72
CA ALA A 50 -9.79 -4.03 24.99
C ALA A 50 -9.67 -4.41 26.48
N ALA A 51 -8.59 -4.00 27.16
CA ALA A 51 -8.42 -4.20 28.60
C ALA A 51 -9.44 -3.38 29.42
N HIS A 52 -9.79 -2.16 28.99
CA HIS A 52 -10.83 -1.36 29.62
C HIS A 52 -12.23 -1.97 29.47
N GLY A 53 -12.51 -2.61 28.32
CA GLY A 53 -13.67 -3.46 28.09
C GLY A 53 -13.67 -4.80 28.86
N GLY A 54 -12.71 -5.02 29.78
CA GLY A 54 -12.67 -6.21 30.63
C GLY A 54 -12.17 -7.48 29.94
N CYS A 55 -11.47 -7.38 28.81
CA CYS A 55 -10.88 -8.53 28.13
C CYS A 55 -9.53 -8.92 28.76
N GLU A 56 -9.31 -10.22 28.96
CA GLU A 56 -7.98 -10.75 29.29
C GLU A 56 -7.12 -10.83 28.02
N LEU A 57 -5.94 -10.19 28.04
CA LEU A 57 -5.08 -10.06 26.86
C LEU A 57 -3.83 -10.93 26.97
N ALA A 58 -3.59 -11.78 25.96
CA ALA A 58 -2.32 -12.47 25.81
C ALA A 58 -1.18 -11.49 25.47
N ARG A 59 0.05 -11.98 25.54
CA ARG A 59 1.24 -11.26 25.06
C ARG A 59 1.14 -10.97 23.55
N SER A 60 1.52 -9.77 23.14
CA SER A 60 1.68 -9.41 21.72
C SER A 60 2.87 -10.13 21.08
N ILE A 61 2.63 -10.63 19.88
CA ILE A 61 3.64 -11.00 18.88
C ILE A 61 3.76 -9.80 17.93
N VAL A 62 4.99 -9.37 17.65
CA VAL A 62 5.31 -8.30 16.69
C VAL A 62 6.10 -8.93 15.56
N LEU A 63 5.77 -8.62 14.31
CA LEU A 63 6.44 -9.14 13.13
C LEU A 63 7.32 -8.06 12.47
N GLU A 64 8.21 -8.48 11.55
CA GLU A 64 9.20 -7.60 10.91
C GLU A 64 8.57 -6.50 10.03
N ASP A 65 7.33 -6.70 9.62
CA ASP A 65 6.49 -5.81 8.79
C ASP A 65 5.71 -4.74 9.61
N GLY A 66 5.90 -4.73 10.93
CA GLY A 66 5.19 -3.84 11.86
C GLY A 66 3.79 -4.32 12.28
N SER A 67 3.31 -5.43 11.73
CA SER A 67 2.04 -6.03 12.17
C SER A 67 2.16 -6.59 13.58
N VAL A 68 1.06 -6.50 14.33
CA VAL A 68 0.99 -6.93 15.74
C VAL A 68 -0.19 -7.85 15.93
N MET A 69 0.06 -9.05 16.46
CA MET A 69 -0.96 -10.06 16.71
C MET A 69 -1.01 -10.43 18.20
N PHE A 70 -2.21 -10.53 18.76
CA PHE A 70 -2.43 -11.06 20.11
C PHE A 70 -3.77 -11.78 20.21
N ALA A 71 -3.85 -12.78 21.08
CA ALA A 71 -5.12 -13.38 21.48
C ALA A 71 -5.74 -12.57 22.64
N MET A 72 -7.07 -12.52 22.70
CA MET A 72 -7.80 -12.02 23.86
C MET A 72 -8.98 -12.94 24.22
N MET A 73 -9.41 -12.86 25.47
CA MET A 73 -10.59 -13.54 25.99
C MET A 73 -11.59 -12.50 26.50
N GLU A 74 -12.74 -12.44 25.82
CA GLU A 74 -13.88 -11.61 26.17
C GLU A 74 -14.73 -12.35 27.22
N GLN A 75 -15.24 -11.60 28.20
CA GLN A 75 -16.09 -12.13 29.28
C GLN A 75 -15.48 -13.35 30.01
N PRO A 76 -14.19 -13.30 30.43
CA PRO A 76 -13.44 -14.46 30.93
C PRO A 76 -14.06 -15.11 32.18
N MET A 77 -14.75 -14.33 33.00
CA MET A 77 -15.41 -14.77 34.24
C MET A 77 -16.78 -15.45 34.01
N THR A 78 -17.22 -15.63 32.76
CA THR A 78 -18.53 -16.24 32.42
C THR A 78 -18.41 -17.73 32.09
N ALA A 79 -19.55 -18.42 32.00
CA ALA A 79 -19.58 -19.83 31.61
C ALA A 79 -19.18 -20.07 30.12
N HIS A 80 -19.18 -19.02 29.29
CA HIS A 80 -18.98 -19.10 27.84
C HIS A 80 -18.01 -18.00 27.35
N PRO A 81 -16.75 -17.97 27.83
CA PRO A 81 -15.78 -16.96 27.43
C PRO A 81 -15.51 -17.03 25.92
N GLN A 82 -15.52 -15.89 25.24
CA GLN A 82 -15.30 -15.84 23.80
C GLN A 82 -13.82 -15.55 23.52
N ARG A 83 -13.21 -16.34 22.63
CA ARG A 83 -11.82 -16.14 22.20
C ARG A 83 -11.79 -15.29 20.94
N ALA A 84 -10.95 -14.27 20.92
CA ALA A 84 -10.62 -13.53 19.71
C ALA A 84 -9.12 -13.60 19.44
N LEU A 85 -8.76 -13.69 18.16
CA LEU A 85 -7.43 -13.37 17.66
C LEU A 85 -7.51 -11.98 17.04
N VAL A 86 -6.66 -11.06 17.48
CA VAL A 86 -6.59 -9.69 16.99
C VAL A 86 -5.29 -9.52 16.23
N LYS A 87 -5.35 -8.97 15.01
CA LYS A 87 -4.18 -8.57 14.22
C LYS A 87 -4.35 -7.12 13.77
N ILE A 88 -3.33 -6.31 14.02
CA ILE A 88 -3.15 -5.01 13.37
C ILE A 88 -2.34 -5.26 12.10
N SER A 89 -2.73 -4.66 10.98
CA SER A 89 -2.08 -4.90 9.68
C SER A 89 -0.62 -4.47 9.66
N ALA A 90 0.13 -4.94 8.67
CA ALA A 90 1.50 -4.47 8.43
C ALA A 90 1.50 -2.98 8.09
N TRP A 91 2.61 -2.27 8.36
CA TRP A 91 2.70 -0.83 8.07
C TRP A 91 2.48 -0.53 6.57
N ASN A 92 2.98 -1.40 5.69
CA ASN A 92 2.78 -1.28 4.24
C ASN A 92 1.39 -1.75 3.76
N GLU A 93 0.57 -2.32 4.66
CA GLU A 93 -0.81 -2.79 4.45
C GLU A 93 -1.81 -2.01 5.34
N TRP A 94 -1.49 -0.75 5.67
CA TRP A 94 -2.31 0.09 6.56
C TRP A 94 -3.75 0.25 6.06
N GLY A 95 -3.91 0.36 4.73
CA GLY A 95 -5.17 0.12 4.04
C GLY A 95 -5.23 -1.33 3.55
N ALA A 96 -6.19 -2.11 4.03
CA ALA A 96 -6.24 -3.55 3.82
C ALA A 96 -6.77 -3.95 2.44
N MET A 97 -6.03 -4.87 1.81
CA MET A 97 -6.35 -5.56 0.57
C MET A 97 -6.96 -6.95 0.86
N PRO A 98 -7.72 -7.58 -0.08
CA PRO A 98 -8.35 -8.88 0.13
C PRO A 98 -7.38 -9.97 0.60
N GLU A 99 -6.15 -9.94 0.09
CA GLU A 99 -5.09 -10.92 0.36
C GLU A 99 -4.70 -10.94 1.85
N ALA A 100 -4.61 -9.76 2.49
CA ALA A 100 -4.32 -9.63 3.92
C ALA A 100 -5.45 -10.22 4.77
N VAL A 101 -6.71 -10.00 4.36
CA VAL A 101 -7.89 -10.59 5.03
C VAL A 101 -7.92 -12.11 4.88
N ILE A 102 -7.63 -12.62 3.67
CA ILE A 102 -7.58 -14.06 3.37
C ILE A 102 -6.44 -14.76 4.12
N HIS A 103 -5.27 -14.13 4.23
CA HIS A 103 -4.15 -14.62 5.04
C HIS A 103 -4.53 -14.67 6.52
N PHE A 104 -5.09 -13.58 7.06
CA PHE A 104 -5.53 -13.56 8.45
C PHE A 104 -6.64 -14.58 8.75
N ALA A 105 -7.55 -14.82 7.81
CA ALA A 105 -8.53 -15.88 7.90
C ALA A 105 -7.90 -17.29 7.92
N GLN A 106 -6.68 -17.49 7.42
CA GLN A 106 -5.92 -18.74 7.60
C GLN A 106 -5.30 -18.81 9.00
N GLU A 107 -4.69 -17.72 9.47
CA GLU A 107 -4.16 -17.60 10.84
C GLU A 107 -5.25 -17.90 11.88
N VAL A 108 -6.42 -17.25 11.78
CA VAL A 108 -7.59 -17.46 12.66
C VAL A 108 -8.11 -18.90 12.64
N ARG A 109 -8.11 -19.56 11.48
CA ARG A 109 -8.53 -20.98 11.36
C ARG A 109 -7.63 -21.95 12.14
N THR A 110 -6.37 -21.60 12.39
CA THR A 110 -5.48 -22.40 13.25
C THR A 110 -5.72 -22.13 14.75
N ALA A 111 -6.29 -20.98 15.10
CA ALA A 111 -6.44 -20.48 16.46
C ALA A 111 -7.70 -20.99 17.19
N GLN A 112 -7.86 -22.33 17.29
CA GLN A 112 -8.73 -23.02 18.28
C GLN A 112 -10.09 -22.32 18.60
N ASN A 113 -11.00 -22.23 17.63
CA ASN A 113 -12.33 -21.63 17.76
C ASN A 113 -12.33 -20.15 18.22
N ALA A 114 -11.31 -19.37 17.87
CA ALA A 114 -11.34 -17.92 18.01
C ALA A 114 -12.11 -17.24 16.86
N ARG A 115 -12.73 -16.10 17.14
CA ARG A 115 -13.14 -15.12 16.12
C ARG A 115 -11.95 -14.27 15.69
N GLY A 116 -11.93 -13.79 14.45
CA GLY A 116 -10.87 -12.93 13.94
C GLY A 116 -11.25 -11.46 13.99
N VAL A 117 -10.38 -10.59 14.50
CA VAL A 117 -10.48 -9.13 14.41
C VAL A 117 -9.24 -8.60 13.68
N LEU A 118 -9.44 -7.97 12.52
CA LEU A 118 -8.39 -7.37 11.71
C LEU A 118 -8.52 -5.84 11.78
N ILE A 119 -7.45 -5.18 12.20
CA ILE A 119 -7.39 -3.74 12.40
C ILE A 119 -6.49 -3.13 11.33
N ALA A 120 -7.07 -2.29 10.47
CA ALA A 120 -6.36 -1.61 9.38
C ALA A 120 -6.68 -0.11 9.45
N PRO A 121 -5.84 0.71 10.11
CA PRO A 121 -6.18 2.12 10.36
C PRO A 121 -6.36 2.97 9.10
N GLY A 122 -5.69 2.61 7.99
CA GLY A 122 -5.89 3.19 6.66
C GLY A 122 -7.13 2.68 5.91
N GLY A 123 -8.01 1.92 6.56
CA GLY A 123 -9.28 1.44 6.01
C GLY A 123 -9.20 0.10 5.28
N PHE A 124 -10.28 -0.25 4.58
CA PHE A 124 -10.42 -1.49 3.82
C PHE A 124 -10.91 -1.19 2.40
N THR A 125 -10.36 -1.87 1.40
CA THR A 125 -10.95 -1.85 0.05
C THR A 125 -12.31 -2.55 0.03
N PRO A 126 -13.23 -2.22 -0.90
CA PRO A 126 -14.54 -2.90 -0.99
C PRO A 126 -14.43 -4.43 -1.14
N ALA A 127 -13.43 -4.91 -1.87
CA ALA A 127 -13.15 -6.34 -1.99
C ALA A 127 -12.61 -6.95 -0.68
N ALA A 128 -11.83 -6.21 0.11
CA ALA A 128 -11.39 -6.66 1.43
C ALA A 128 -12.55 -6.74 2.43
N LEU A 129 -13.52 -5.82 2.37
CA LEU A 129 -14.75 -5.89 3.16
C LEU A 129 -15.61 -7.12 2.77
N MET A 130 -15.72 -7.42 1.48
CA MET A 130 -16.41 -8.64 1.01
C MET A 130 -15.71 -9.91 1.52
N ALA A 131 -14.38 -9.97 1.46
CA ALA A 131 -13.60 -11.07 2.03
C ALA A 131 -13.77 -11.17 3.55
N ALA A 132 -13.80 -10.04 4.27
CA ALA A 132 -14.00 -10.03 5.71
C ALA A 132 -15.37 -10.61 6.09
N GLN A 133 -16.42 -10.25 5.35
CA GLN A 133 -17.76 -10.83 5.50
C GLN A 133 -17.78 -12.33 5.20
N GLU A 134 -17.15 -12.79 4.11
CA GLU A 134 -17.08 -14.21 3.73
C GLU A 134 -16.39 -15.07 4.79
N TYR A 135 -15.20 -14.64 5.23
CA TYR A 135 -14.40 -15.37 6.22
C TYR A 135 -14.83 -15.12 7.68
N ARG A 136 -15.80 -14.22 7.91
CA ARG A 136 -16.29 -13.78 9.23
C ARG A 136 -15.17 -13.20 10.11
N ILE A 137 -14.38 -12.33 9.50
CA ILE A 137 -13.40 -11.46 10.14
C ILE A 137 -14.09 -10.13 10.46
N GLU A 138 -13.96 -9.67 11.70
CA GLU A 138 -14.37 -8.33 12.12
C GLU A 138 -13.33 -7.33 11.58
N ALA A 139 -13.75 -6.47 10.64
CA ALA A 139 -12.92 -5.42 10.06
C ALA A 139 -13.06 -4.13 10.89
N VAL A 140 -11.93 -3.58 11.34
CA VAL A 140 -11.89 -2.39 12.21
C VAL A 140 -10.92 -1.38 11.62
N ASP A 141 -11.39 -0.19 11.29
CA ASP A 141 -10.57 0.92 10.77
C ASP A 141 -10.44 2.07 11.78
N ALA A 142 -9.73 3.14 11.40
CA ALA A 142 -9.56 4.31 12.26
C ALA A 142 -10.89 5.02 12.58
N ALA A 143 -11.88 4.98 11.67
CA ALA A 143 -13.21 5.53 11.91
C ALA A 143 -13.97 4.71 12.98
N THR A 144 -13.87 3.38 12.90
CA THR A 144 -14.43 2.43 13.88
C THR A 144 -13.78 2.61 15.26
N LEU A 145 -12.44 2.71 15.32
CA LEU A 145 -11.71 3.00 16.56
C LEU A 145 -12.11 4.36 17.15
N HIS A 146 -12.27 5.39 16.32
CA HIS A 146 -12.76 6.71 16.75
C HIS A 146 -14.14 6.62 17.39
N GLN A 147 -15.10 5.91 16.78
CA GLN A 147 -16.43 5.72 17.38
C GLN A 147 -16.36 5.02 18.74
N VAL A 148 -15.51 3.99 18.89
CA VAL A 148 -15.31 3.33 20.20
C VAL A 148 -14.75 4.32 21.23
N LEU A 149 -13.77 5.14 20.87
CA LEU A 149 -13.18 6.16 21.75
C LEU A 149 -14.18 7.26 22.17
N LEU A 150 -15.17 7.58 21.33
CA LEU A 150 -16.27 8.49 21.67
C LEU A 150 -17.33 7.86 22.60
N THR A 151 -17.39 6.53 22.73
CA THR A 151 -18.28 5.84 23.69
C THR A 151 -17.67 5.65 25.08
N LEU A 152 -16.38 5.96 25.26
CA LEU A 152 -15.72 5.90 26.56
C LEU A 152 -16.10 7.10 27.45
N PRO A 153 -16.00 6.98 28.78
CA PRO A 153 -15.96 8.14 29.67
C PRO A 153 -14.86 9.12 29.24
N SER A 154 -15.12 10.42 29.35
CA SER A 154 -14.20 11.51 28.96
C SER A 154 -12.78 11.27 29.50
N GLU A 155 -12.68 11.01 30.81
CA GLU A 155 -11.41 10.84 31.52
C GLU A 155 -10.62 9.61 31.04
N ARG A 156 -11.29 8.66 30.36
CA ARG A 156 -10.66 7.48 29.73
C ARG A 156 -10.24 7.77 28.30
N SER A 157 -11.07 8.48 27.54
CA SER A 157 -10.74 8.90 26.17
C SER A 157 -9.54 9.85 26.18
N ASP A 158 -9.53 10.83 27.09
CA ASP A 158 -8.45 11.79 27.30
C ASP A 158 -7.16 11.10 27.78
N PHE A 159 -7.26 10.15 28.71
CA PHE A 159 -6.11 9.39 29.21
C PHE A 159 -5.46 8.54 28.10
N PHE A 160 -6.27 7.92 27.23
CA PHE A 160 -5.75 7.20 26.07
C PHE A 160 -5.15 8.14 25.02
N PHE A 161 -5.75 9.33 24.83
CA PHE A 161 -5.22 10.35 23.93
C PHE A 161 -3.80 10.76 24.34
N ASN A 162 -3.65 11.21 25.59
CA ASN A 162 -2.37 11.66 26.16
C ASN A 162 -1.26 10.60 26.12
N ILE A 163 -1.60 9.32 26.10
CA ILE A 163 -0.63 8.22 25.94
C ILE A 163 -0.27 8.00 24.47
N ALA A 164 -1.27 7.95 23.58
CA ALA A 164 -1.06 7.72 22.15
C ALA A 164 -0.24 8.84 21.49
N THR A 165 -0.55 10.11 21.81
CA THR A 165 0.12 11.31 21.27
C THR A 165 1.37 11.72 22.05
N SER A 166 1.83 10.93 23.03
CA SER A 166 3.00 11.28 23.82
C SER A 166 4.30 11.20 23.01
N GLY A 167 4.96 12.33 22.80
CA GLY A 167 6.26 12.43 22.14
C GLY A 167 6.18 12.32 20.61
N ASP A 168 7.11 11.58 20.00
CA ASP A 168 7.06 11.27 18.57
C ASP A 168 6.10 10.10 18.34
N TYR A 169 4.86 10.42 17.93
CA TYR A 169 3.78 9.44 17.74
C TYR A 169 3.49 9.10 16.27
N THR A 170 4.02 9.85 15.29
CA THR A 170 3.77 9.62 13.85
C THR A 170 4.94 8.95 13.13
N THR A 171 6.19 9.14 13.57
CA THR A 171 7.32 8.40 12.99
C THR A 171 7.17 6.92 13.34
N PRO A 172 7.19 5.98 12.38
CA PRO A 172 7.10 4.56 12.70
C PRO A 172 8.30 4.05 13.51
N THR A 173 8.03 3.14 14.43
CA THR A 173 9.05 2.43 15.22
C THR A 173 9.59 1.20 14.48
N CYS A 174 10.87 0.87 14.64
CA CYS A 174 11.43 -0.38 14.13
C CYS A 174 10.99 -1.57 15.02
N PRO A 175 10.27 -2.58 14.52
CA PRO A 175 9.82 -3.72 15.34
C PRO A 175 10.98 -4.55 15.92
N VAL A 176 12.16 -4.51 15.29
CA VAL A 176 13.36 -5.29 15.69
C VAL A 176 14.18 -4.59 16.80
N CYS A 177 14.23 -3.26 16.85
CA CYS A 177 15.09 -2.52 17.81
C CYS A 177 14.37 -1.49 18.68
N LEU A 178 13.08 -1.24 18.44
CA LEU A 178 12.26 -0.26 19.14
C LEU A 178 12.84 1.17 19.13
N GLN A 179 13.59 1.50 18.08
CA GLN A 179 14.01 2.86 17.76
C GLN A 179 13.17 3.40 16.62
N LYS A 180 12.92 4.71 16.61
CA LYS A 180 12.24 5.37 15.50
C LYS A 180 13.02 5.20 14.19
N LEU A 181 12.29 4.96 13.10
CA LEU A 181 12.86 4.87 11.76
C LEU A 181 13.30 6.25 11.27
N SER A 182 13.89 6.31 10.08
CA SER A 182 14.30 7.56 9.46
C SER A 182 13.91 7.60 7.99
N LYS A 183 13.37 8.75 7.57
CA LYS A 183 13.20 9.10 6.15
C LYS A 183 14.53 8.97 5.43
N VAL A 184 14.58 8.10 4.43
CA VAL A 184 15.68 7.90 3.49
C VAL A 184 15.11 8.00 2.08
N GLU A 185 15.69 8.87 1.27
CA GLU A 185 15.28 9.04 -0.13
C GLU A 185 15.89 7.93 -1.00
N SER A 186 15.04 7.27 -1.79
CA SER A 186 15.42 6.22 -2.74
C SER A 186 15.04 6.66 -4.15
N VAL A 187 16.06 6.94 -4.98
CA VAL A 187 15.85 7.21 -6.41
C VAL A 187 15.56 5.90 -7.13
N THR A 188 14.32 5.42 -6.98
CA THR A 188 13.81 4.26 -7.69
C THR A 188 13.56 4.64 -9.14
N ARG A 189 14.61 4.57 -9.97
CA ARG A 189 14.43 4.60 -11.43
C ARG A 189 13.56 3.40 -11.81
N THR A 190 12.36 3.65 -12.33
CA THR A 190 11.54 2.59 -12.91
C THR A 190 12.25 2.07 -14.15
N GLU A 191 12.91 0.92 -14.03
CA GLU A 191 13.65 0.33 -15.13
C GLU A 191 12.66 -0.24 -16.16
N LEU A 192 12.41 0.54 -17.22
CA LEU A 192 11.84 0.03 -18.46
C LEU A 192 12.61 -1.25 -18.87
N PRO A 193 11.92 -2.33 -19.28
CA PRO A 193 12.57 -3.58 -19.66
C PRO A 193 13.59 -3.32 -20.77
N GLU A 194 14.80 -3.84 -20.57
CA GLU A 194 15.96 -3.47 -21.39
C GLU A 194 15.78 -3.83 -22.87
N LEU A 195 15.19 -5.01 -23.12
CA LEU A 195 14.80 -5.47 -24.44
C LEU A 195 13.36 -6.02 -24.38
N ARG A 196 12.54 -5.63 -25.36
CA ARG A 196 11.26 -6.26 -25.67
C ARG A 196 11.28 -6.73 -27.12
N GLU A 197 11.63 -8.00 -27.29
CA GLU A 197 11.50 -8.70 -28.58
C GLU A 197 10.06 -9.23 -28.72
N ILE A 198 9.46 -9.11 -29.90
CA ILE A 198 8.07 -9.54 -30.16
C ILE A 198 8.06 -10.44 -31.40
N CYS A 199 8.09 -11.75 -31.17
CA CYS A 199 8.20 -12.76 -32.23
C CYS A 199 6.85 -13.29 -32.73
N GLU A 200 5.75 -12.99 -32.03
CA GLU A 200 4.41 -13.49 -32.34
C GLU A 200 3.67 -12.52 -33.28
N SER A 201 3.24 -13.02 -34.45
CA SER A 201 2.43 -12.25 -35.39
C SER A 201 0.99 -12.10 -34.91
N GLY A 202 0.42 -10.90 -34.97
CA GLY A 202 -0.95 -10.65 -34.56
C GLY A 202 -1.26 -9.23 -34.07
N LEU A 203 -2.30 -9.12 -33.25
CA LEU A 203 -2.77 -7.86 -32.68
C LEU A 203 -2.25 -7.69 -31.25
N VAL A 204 -1.43 -6.66 -31.01
CA VAL A 204 -0.94 -6.31 -29.68
C VAL A 204 -1.84 -5.24 -29.08
N ALA A 205 -2.61 -5.64 -28.06
CA ALA A 205 -3.50 -4.78 -27.29
C ALA A 205 -2.83 -4.16 -26.04
N ASP A 206 -1.59 -4.52 -25.74
CA ASP A 206 -0.85 -4.02 -24.58
C ASP A 206 -0.13 -2.69 -24.86
N HIS A 207 0.05 -1.88 -23.82
CA HIS A 207 0.92 -0.71 -23.85
C HIS A 207 2.41 -1.13 -23.85
N VAL A 208 3.04 -1.16 -25.02
CA VAL A 208 4.46 -1.52 -25.17
C VAL A 208 5.37 -0.37 -24.74
N HIS A 209 5.98 -0.49 -23.57
CA HIS A 209 6.95 0.44 -22.99
C HIS A 209 8.26 -0.31 -22.67
N ALA A 210 9.39 0.07 -23.28
CA ALA A 210 10.70 -0.60 -23.11
C ALA A 210 11.89 0.37 -23.33
N ARG A 211 13.13 -0.06 -23.04
CA ARG A 211 14.32 0.67 -23.54
C ARG A 211 14.50 0.42 -25.03
N ARG A 212 14.68 -0.85 -25.43
CA ARG A 212 14.79 -1.27 -26.83
C ARG A 212 13.63 -2.19 -27.22
N VAL A 213 12.97 -1.89 -28.33
CA VAL A 213 11.98 -2.79 -28.97
C VAL A 213 12.61 -3.42 -30.21
N VAL A 214 12.44 -4.73 -30.38
CA VAL A 214 12.90 -5.49 -31.55
C VAL A 214 11.73 -6.28 -32.13
N VAL A 215 11.51 -6.15 -33.44
CA VAL A 215 10.61 -7.02 -34.21
C VAL A 215 11.44 -7.79 -35.25
N PRO A 216 11.55 -9.13 -35.15
CA PRO A 216 12.37 -9.94 -36.05
C PRO A 216 11.68 -10.16 -37.41
N THR A 217 12.44 -10.71 -38.36
CA THR A 217 11.96 -10.98 -39.72
C THR A 217 10.94 -12.10 -39.78
N GLY A 218 9.88 -11.91 -40.57
CA GLY A 218 8.78 -12.86 -40.73
C GLY A 218 7.65 -12.71 -39.72
N THR A 219 7.74 -11.74 -38.80
CA THR A 219 6.64 -11.37 -37.90
C THR A 219 5.79 -10.24 -38.50
N GLU A 220 4.46 -10.35 -38.43
CA GLU A 220 3.50 -9.33 -38.86
C GLU A 220 2.69 -8.84 -37.64
N ILE A 221 2.83 -7.58 -37.25
CA ILE A 221 2.27 -7.04 -35.99
C ILE A 221 1.42 -5.80 -36.24
N THR A 222 0.23 -5.74 -35.63
CA THR A 222 -0.55 -4.51 -35.51
C THR A 222 -0.70 -4.10 -34.04
N PHE A 223 -0.16 -2.93 -33.68
CA PHE A 223 -0.27 -2.34 -32.35
C PHE A 223 -1.53 -1.48 -32.23
N LEU A 224 -2.37 -1.74 -31.22
CA LEU A 224 -3.57 -0.94 -30.95
C LEU A 224 -3.29 0.32 -30.10
N HIS A 225 -2.10 0.40 -29.50
CA HIS A 225 -1.65 1.51 -28.67
C HIS A 225 -0.26 1.98 -29.11
N ALA A 226 0.04 3.26 -28.87
CA ALA A 226 1.31 3.86 -29.26
C ALA A 226 2.49 3.22 -28.53
N VAL A 227 3.41 2.61 -29.27
CA VAL A 227 4.64 1.98 -28.77
C VAL A 227 5.60 3.06 -28.29
N ARG A 228 6.14 2.93 -27.07
CA ARG A 228 7.10 3.88 -26.47
C ARG A 228 8.43 3.20 -26.16
N ALA A 229 9.52 3.73 -26.72
CA ALA A 229 10.86 3.18 -26.54
C ALA A 229 11.97 4.25 -26.60
N GLN A 230 13.19 3.89 -26.22
CA GLN A 230 14.40 4.70 -26.46
C GLN A 230 15.12 4.29 -27.74
N GLU A 231 15.01 3.03 -28.15
CA GLU A 231 15.48 2.49 -29.43
C GLU A 231 14.42 1.54 -30.01
N ILE A 232 14.23 1.56 -31.33
CA ILE A 232 13.36 0.61 -32.04
C ILE A 232 14.12 0.01 -33.23
N GLN A 233 14.09 -1.30 -33.39
CA GLN A 233 14.62 -2.02 -34.54
C GLN A 233 13.56 -2.95 -35.13
N ILE A 234 13.32 -2.86 -36.44
CA ILE A 234 12.24 -3.58 -37.14
C ILE A 234 12.83 -4.27 -38.36
N ALA A 235 12.69 -5.59 -38.42
CA ALA A 235 13.10 -6.45 -39.54
C ALA A 235 11.95 -7.26 -40.14
N GLY A 236 10.72 -7.07 -39.63
CA GLY A 236 9.46 -7.63 -40.13
C GLY A 236 8.42 -6.54 -40.39
N ASP A 237 7.16 -6.91 -40.57
CA ASP A 237 6.07 -6.00 -40.93
C ASP A 237 5.33 -5.50 -39.69
N VAL A 238 5.29 -4.18 -39.47
CA VAL A 238 4.60 -3.58 -38.32
C VAL A 238 3.66 -2.45 -38.73
N THR A 239 2.50 -2.39 -38.06
CA THR A 239 1.50 -1.33 -38.20
C THR A 239 1.18 -0.71 -36.85
N GLY A 240 1.21 0.62 -36.73
CA GLY A 240 0.83 1.32 -35.50
C GLY A 240 1.38 2.74 -35.38
N ASP A 241 1.21 3.32 -34.19
CA ASP A 241 1.86 4.58 -33.80
C ASP A 241 3.09 4.30 -32.94
N PHE A 242 4.21 4.98 -33.22
CA PHE A 242 5.50 4.76 -32.58
C PHE A 242 6.10 6.07 -32.06
N ILE A 243 6.55 6.08 -30.81
CA ILE A 243 7.20 7.21 -30.15
C ILE A 243 8.56 6.74 -29.61
N CYS A 244 9.63 7.18 -30.26
CA CYS A 244 11.01 6.82 -29.93
C CYS A 244 11.79 8.02 -29.39
N GLU A 245 12.39 7.84 -28.21
CA GLU A 245 13.25 8.83 -27.53
C GLU A 245 14.60 9.01 -28.24
N GLY A 246 14.97 8.07 -29.12
CA GLY A 246 16.24 7.98 -29.86
C GLY A 246 16.04 7.51 -31.32
N PRO A 247 16.87 6.57 -31.83
CA PRO A 247 16.79 6.09 -33.20
C PRO A 247 15.70 5.03 -33.42
N VAL A 248 15.07 5.08 -34.59
CA VAL A 248 14.32 3.97 -35.18
C VAL A 248 15.14 3.42 -36.34
N THR A 249 15.44 2.12 -36.38
CA THR A 249 16.18 1.48 -37.47
C THR A 249 15.31 0.44 -38.17
N LEU A 250 15.06 0.64 -39.46
CA LEU A 250 14.45 -0.37 -40.32
C LEU A 250 15.57 -1.19 -40.96
N LEU A 251 15.58 -2.48 -40.68
CA LEU A 251 16.51 -3.48 -41.19
C LEU A 251 16.00 -4.04 -42.53
N PRO A 252 16.83 -4.74 -43.33
CA PRO A 252 16.43 -5.27 -44.63
C PRO A 252 15.21 -6.20 -44.53
N GLY A 253 14.14 -5.88 -45.26
CA GLY A 253 12.87 -6.60 -45.24
C GLY A 253 11.88 -6.14 -44.15
N GLY A 254 12.22 -5.13 -43.34
CA GLY A 254 11.30 -4.56 -42.35
C GLY A 254 10.43 -3.44 -42.91
N THR A 255 9.10 -3.56 -42.79
CA THR A 255 8.13 -2.52 -43.16
C THR A 255 7.55 -1.86 -41.91
N LEU A 256 7.55 -0.53 -41.81
CA LEU A 256 6.86 0.21 -40.77
C LEU A 256 5.73 1.05 -41.39
N THR A 257 4.48 0.72 -41.07
CA THR A 257 3.29 1.47 -41.50
C THR A 257 2.63 2.24 -40.35
N GLY A 258 2.43 3.56 -40.48
CA GLY A 258 1.65 4.36 -39.53
C GLY A 258 2.24 5.73 -39.19
N THR A 259 2.25 6.10 -37.90
CA THR A 259 2.81 7.38 -37.42
C THR A 259 4.09 7.14 -36.62
N VAL A 260 5.17 7.86 -36.93
CA VAL A 260 6.46 7.75 -36.23
C VAL A 260 6.93 9.10 -35.71
N ALA A 261 7.09 9.22 -34.40
CA ALA A 261 7.80 10.32 -33.75
C ALA A 261 9.14 9.81 -33.22
N ALA A 262 10.27 10.31 -33.73
CA ALA A 262 11.61 9.80 -33.40
C ALA A 262 12.67 10.91 -33.40
N ARG A 263 13.87 10.69 -32.86
CA ARG A 263 15.01 11.62 -33.07
C ARG A 263 15.69 11.44 -34.42
N SER A 264 15.85 10.20 -34.84
CA SER A 264 16.37 9.83 -36.14
C SER A 264 15.67 8.57 -36.63
N VAL A 265 15.58 8.43 -37.95
CA VAL A 265 15.13 7.19 -38.59
C VAL A 265 16.23 6.76 -39.55
N ASN A 266 16.80 5.59 -39.29
CA ASN A 266 17.73 4.90 -40.16
C ASN A 266 16.92 3.88 -40.96
N VAL A 267 17.16 3.80 -42.27
CA VAL A 267 16.55 2.80 -43.15
C VAL A 267 17.67 2.14 -43.91
N GLU A 268 17.87 0.85 -43.68
CA GLU A 268 18.87 0.03 -44.39
C GLU A 268 18.30 -0.45 -45.74
N ASP A 269 19.19 -0.95 -46.62
CA ASP A 269 18.81 -1.39 -47.97
C ASP A 269 17.75 -2.49 -47.93
N GLY A 270 16.53 -2.15 -48.36
CA GLY A 270 15.37 -3.05 -48.36
C GLY A 270 14.42 -2.91 -47.16
N GLY A 271 14.63 -1.95 -46.25
CA GLY A 271 13.60 -1.52 -45.30
C GLY A 271 12.63 -0.50 -45.93
N GLU A 272 11.36 -0.45 -45.50
CA GLU A 272 10.37 0.48 -46.04
C GLU A 272 9.56 1.21 -44.95
N LEU A 273 9.47 2.54 -45.06
CA LEU A 273 8.69 3.40 -44.15
C LEU A 273 7.45 3.97 -44.87
N ARG A 274 6.25 3.63 -44.40
CA ARG A 274 4.97 4.06 -44.97
C ARG A 274 4.13 4.87 -43.98
N GLY A 275 4.04 6.18 -44.17
CA GLY A 275 3.08 7.01 -43.43
C GLY A 275 3.61 8.37 -43.03
N LYS A 276 3.31 8.79 -41.79
CA LYS A 276 3.62 10.14 -41.28
C LYS A 276 4.77 10.07 -40.28
N PHE A 277 5.90 10.67 -40.60
CA PHE A 277 7.03 10.80 -39.66
C PHE A 277 7.16 12.24 -39.14
N ARG A 278 7.64 12.37 -37.89
CA ARG A 278 7.99 13.64 -37.26
C ARG A 278 9.30 13.48 -36.50
N ILE A 279 10.27 14.34 -36.78
CA ILE A 279 11.50 14.42 -36.00
C ILE A 279 11.28 15.24 -34.73
N LEU A 280 11.66 14.68 -33.59
CA LEU A 280 11.59 15.32 -32.27
C LEU A 280 12.82 16.22 -32.07
N GLN A 281 12.59 17.48 -31.67
CA GLN A 281 13.64 18.46 -31.39
C GLN A 281 13.53 18.95 -29.94
N GLY A 282 14.68 19.12 -29.28
CA GLY A 282 14.79 19.45 -27.86
C GLY A 282 15.57 18.38 -27.06
N PRO A 283 15.91 18.65 -25.79
CA PRO A 283 16.40 17.62 -24.87
C PRO A 283 15.34 16.51 -24.68
N PRO A 284 15.73 15.29 -24.27
CA PRO A 284 14.76 14.23 -24.02
C PRO A 284 13.99 14.51 -22.72
N GLU A 285 12.70 14.77 -22.83
CA GLU A 285 11.74 14.40 -21.78
C GLU A 285 11.77 12.88 -21.68
N SER A 286 12.47 12.33 -20.67
CA SER A 286 12.66 10.89 -20.61
C SER A 286 11.41 10.19 -20.08
N PHE A 287 11.00 9.12 -20.75
CA PHE A 287 9.97 8.21 -20.27
C PHE A 287 10.40 7.44 -19.01
N VAL A 288 11.67 7.56 -18.59
CA VAL A 288 12.11 7.22 -17.23
C VAL A 288 11.69 8.33 -16.28
N THR A 289 10.45 8.23 -15.77
CA THR A 289 10.03 9.00 -14.59
C THR A 289 10.95 8.65 -13.42
N GLU A 290 11.77 9.60 -12.96
CA GLU A 290 12.49 9.46 -11.69
C GLU A 290 11.46 9.55 -10.55
N ILE A 291 10.85 8.42 -10.19
CA ILE A 291 9.97 8.36 -9.03
C ILE A 291 10.84 8.41 -7.77
N ARG A 292 11.14 9.64 -7.33
CA ARG A 292 11.76 9.92 -6.04
C ARG A 292 10.79 9.52 -4.93
N ARG A 293 10.87 8.27 -4.51
CA ARG A 293 10.21 7.80 -3.30
C ARG A 293 11.16 8.02 -2.14
N TRP A 294 10.60 8.21 -0.97
CA TRP A 294 11.34 8.06 0.27
C TRP A 294 10.65 6.98 1.09
N GLN A 295 11.42 6.32 1.94
CA GLN A 295 10.95 5.25 2.80
C GLN A 295 11.51 5.44 4.20
N TRP A 296 10.78 4.93 5.19
CA TRP A 296 11.25 4.81 6.54
C TRP A 296 12.16 3.58 6.65
N SER A 297 13.40 3.77 7.08
CA SER A 297 14.34 2.67 7.32
C SER A 297 15.11 2.85 8.64
N CYS A 298 15.63 1.76 9.19
CA CYS A 298 16.25 1.77 10.51
C CYS A 298 17.75 2.13 10.43
N ARG A 299 18.22 3.08 11.27
CA ARG A 299 19.65 3.40 11.35
C ARG A 299 20.48 2.35 12.13
N SER A 300 19.83 1.45 12.86
CA SER A 300 20.48 0.44 13.73
C SER A 300 21.07 -0.77 12.98
N VAL A 301 21.06 -0.80 11.64
CA VAL A 301 21.63 -1.92 10.83
C VAL A 301 23.05 -2.31 11.25
N ARG A 302 23.87 -1.31 11.65
CA ARG A 302 25.26 -1.54 12.11
C ARG A 302 25.38 -2.30 13.43
N THR A 303 24.31 -2.38 14.22
CA THR A 303 24.27 -3.10 15.52
C THR A 303 23.26 -4.24 15.56
N ARG A 304 22.28 -4.27 14.64
CA ARG A 304 21.34 -5.38 14.42
C ARG A 304 21.09 -5.54 12.91
N PRO A 305 21.70 -6.53 12.23
CA PRO A 305 21.54 -6.73 10.78
C PRO A 305 20.09 -6.96 10.35
N GLU A 306 19.28 -7.61 11.19
CA GLU A 306 17.83 -7.81 10.99
C GLU A 306 17.08 -6.49 10.70
N CYS A 307 17.50 -5.37 11.29
CA CYS A 307 16.92 -4.06 11.03
C CYS A 307 17.05 -3.59 9.58
N GLN A 308 17.90 -4.22 8.74
CA GLN A 308 18.03 -3.89 7.32
C GLN A 308 16.81 -4.29 6.51
N ARG A 309 16.03 -5.26 6.99
CA ARG A 309 14.81 -5.76 6.33
C ARG A 309 13.57 -4.93 6.66
N VAL A 310 13.66 -4.02 7.64
CA VAL A 310 12.58 -3.09 8.02
C VAL A 310 12.62 -1.88 7.10
N VAL A 311 11.78 -1.92 6.06
CA VAL A 311 11.57 -0.82 5.11
C VAL A 311 10.06 -0.56 4.99
N PHE A 312 9.65 0.63 5.40
CA PHE A 312 8.25 1.03 5.55
C PHE A 312 7.94 2.20 4.60
N ASP A 313 6.87 2.09 3.82
CA ASP A 313 6.44 3.13 2.89
C ASP A 313 5.75 4.30 3.64
N PRO A 314 5.75 5.52 3.08
CA PRO A 314 5.07 6.67 3.69
C PRO A 314 3.56 6.59 3.50
N HIS A 315 2.81 6.93 4.55
CA HIS A 315 1.37 7.17 4.47
C HIS A 315 1.08 8.64 4.17
N GLY A 316 -0.06 8.93 3.55
CA GLY A 316 -0.58 10.29 3.39
C GLY A 316 0.03 11.15 2.27
N GLU A 317 1.17 10.78 1.69
CA GLU A 317 1.65 11.44 0.46
C GLU A 317 0.84 10.96 -0.75
N SER A 318 -0.03 11.85 -1.25
CA SER A 318 -0.74 11.71 -2.51
C SER A 318 0.22 11.33 -3.63
N LYS A 319 -0.15 10.34 -4.45
CA LYS A 319 0.47 10.14 -5.76
C LYS A 319 0.01 11.26 -6.69
N GLU A 320 0.72 12.36 -6.70
CA GLU A 320 0.65 13.34 -7.78
C GLU A 320 1.16 12.65 -9.06
N CYS A 321 0.22 12.41 -9.99
CA CYS A 321 0.41 11.79 -11.30
C CYS A 321 -0.13 12.74 -12.38
#